data_AF-A0A7I7KWL5-F1
#
_entry.id   AF-A0A7I7KWL5-F1
#
_cell.length_a   1.000
_cell.length_b   1.000
_cell.length_c   1.000
_cell.angle_alpha   90.00
_cell.angle_beta   90.00
_cell.angle_gamma   90.00
#
_symmetry.space_group_name_H-M   'P 1'
#
loop_
_entity.id
_entity.type
_entity.pdbx_description
1 polymer ?
#
loop_
_entity_poly.entity_id
_entity_poly.type
_entity_poly.pdbx_seq_one_letter_code
_entity_poly.pdbx_strand_id
1 'polypeptide(L)'
;MRGTVPEVSSTTSHTVHLTCASRENYHHIFLNSEKLTLMARDDWVLGRTRQEAAAERIYAVATDLFAREGLDAFTIETLAARVHCSPATVYRHAGGKAKIRDEALRRAASRITDGVRRAVEHLSGSERIVTAITVALAEIRSDPLGQLMLRSIRAQDMSWLKDSAIVAGLSTELNGLTEDDELAAFWIARVVMSLIYWPAADADTERRIVQRFVAPAFEP
;
A
#
# COMPACT_ATOMS: atom_id res chain seq x y z
N MET A 1 -75.33 19.61 1.18
CA MET A 1 -76.19 20.75 1.57
C MET A 1 -75.29 21.80 2.22
N ARG A 2 -75.38 23.05 1.71
CA ARG A 2 -75.13 24.38 2.33
C ARG A 2 -74.00 24.47 3.37
N GLY A 3 -72.91 25.20 3.10
CA GLY A 3 -72.78 26.65 3.34
C GLY A 3 -72.40 26.87 4.81
N THR A 4 -71.35 27.57 5.22
CA THR A 4 -70.96 28.96 4.94
C THR A 4 -69.65 29.25 5.69
N VAL A 5 -68.72 29.98 5.07
CA VAL A 5 -67.65 30.73 5.77
C VAL A 5 -68.27 31.99 6.37
N PRO A 6 -67.71 32.54 7.47
CA PRO A 6 -67.48 33.97 7.46
C PRO A 6 -66.06 34.37 7.90
N GLU A 7 -65.78 35.60 7.50
CA GLU A 7 -64.52 36.29 7.32
C GLU A 7 -64.26 37.25 8.49
N VAL A 8 -62.98 37.38 8.87
CA VAL A 8 -62.21 38.59 9.27
C VAL A 8 -62.88 39.64 10.18
N SER A 9 -62.20 40.02 11.28
CA SER A 9 -61.65 41.38 11.51
C SER A 9 -61.27 41.65 12.97
N SER A 10 -60.04 42.16 13.13
CA SER A 10 -59.51 43.11 14.14
C SER A 10 -60.44 43.63 15.25
N THR A 11 -59.93 43.87 16.48
CA THR A 11 -59.22 45.09 16.92
C THR A 11 -59.05 45.11 18.46
N THR A 12 -57.94 45.69 18.94
CA THR A 12 -57.73 46.38 20.24
C THR A 12 -57.81 45.57 21.55
N SER A 13 -56.71 45.49 22.32
CA SER A 13 -56.31 46.58 23.24
C SER A 13 -55.22 46.17 24.25
N HIS A 14 -54.29 47.10 24.45
CA HIS A 14 -53.63 47.43 25.72
C HIS A 14 -52.42 46.59 26.18
N THR A 15 -51.27 46.99 25.63
CA THR A 15 -50.14 47.58 26.38
C THR A 15 -50.12 47.34 27.89
N VAL A 16 -49.31 46.38 28.35
CA VAL A 16 -48.64 46.49 29.65
C VAL A 16 -47.17 46.81 29.37
N HIS A 17 -46.86 48.08 29.59
CA HIS A 17 -45.49 48.58 29.74
C HIS A 17 -44.90 47.96 31.02
N LEU A 18 -43.93 47.06 30.90
CA LEU A 18 -42.98 46.78 31.97
C LEU A 18 -41.58 46.97 31.41
N THR A 19 -41.05 48.11 31.83
CA THR A 19 -39.75 48.70 31.59
C THR A 19 -38.61 47.79 32.06
N CYS A 20 -37.67 47.55 31.15
CA CYS A 20 -36.22 47.47 31.32
C CYS A 20 -35.67 47.00 32.69
N ALA A 21 -35.19 45.76 32.75
CA ALA A 21 -33.91 45.44 33.41
C ALA A 21 -33.34 44.12 32.86
N SER A 22 -32.04 44.12 32.57
CA SER A 22 -31.19 42.96 32.25
C SER A 22 -31.28 42.38 30.83
N ARG A 23 -30.64 43.11 29.90
CA ARG A 23 -29.85 42.54 28.81
C ARG A 23 -28.76 41.66 29.43
N GLU A 24 -28.71 40.38 29.07
CA GLU A 24 -27.55 39.43 29.11
C GLU A 24 -28.05 38.03 29.51
N ASN A 25 -28.64 37.27 28.58
CA ASN A 25 -28.58 35.78 28.59
C ASN A 25 -29.40 35.08 27.47
N TYR A 26 -29.33 35.55 26.23
CA TYR A 26 -29.95 34.81 25.10
C TYR A 26 -29.11 34.80 23.81
N HIS A 27 -27.78 34.89 23.90
CA HIS A 27 -26.88 34.76 22.73
C HIS A 27 -26.05 33.47 22.69
N HIS A 28 -26.20 32.55 23.66
CA HIS A 28 -25.32 31.37 23.74
C HIS A 28 -25.89 30.07 23.15
N ILE A 29 -27.15 30.02 22.71
CA ILE A 29 -27.77 28.77 22.22
C ILE A 29 -27.93 28.73 20.69
N PHE A 30 -27.85 29.85 19.97
CA PHE A 30 -28.05 29.86 18.51
C PHE A 30 -26.78 30.05 17.65
N LEU A 31 -25.59 30.14 18.27
CA LEU A 31 -24.32 30.27 17.54
C LEU A 31 -23.45 29.00 17.57
N ASN A 32 -23.96 27.88 18.10
CA ASN A 32 -23.22 26.62 18.19
C ASN A 32 -23.63 25.57 17.15
N SER A 33 -24.77 25.71 16.46
CA SER A 33 -25.16 24.75 15.41
C SER A 33 -24.40 24.95 14.11
N GLU A 34 -24.07 26.19 13.73
CA GLU A 34 -23.28 26.48 12.51
C GLU A 34 -21.77 26.23 12.68
N LYS A 35 -21.24 26.33 13.91
CA LYS A 35 -19.84 25.93 14.18
C LYS A 35 -19.65 24.42 14.23
N LEU A 36 -20.66 23.66 14.66
CA LEU A 36 -20.62 22.18 14.65
C LEU A 36 -20.76 21.59 13.23
N THR A 37 -21.50 22.22 12.31
CA THR A 37 -21.55 21.80 10.90
C THR A 37 -20.32 22.21 10.09
N LEU A 38 -19.55 23.21 10.54
CA LEU A 38 -18.29 23.59 9.91
C LEU A 38 -17.10 22.73 10.39
N MET A 39 -17.13 22.21 11.63
CA MET A 39 -16.13 21.24 12.12
C MET A 39 -16.34 19.80 11.62
N ALA A 40 -17.48 19.51 11.00
CA ALA A 40 -17.74 18.22 10.34
C ALA A 40 -17.27 18.16 8.88
N ARG A 41 -16.71 19.26 8.33
CA ARG A 41 -16.41 19.36 6.90
C ARG A 41 -14.99 19.05 6.47
N ASP A 42 -14.02 18.92 7.38
CA ASP A 42 -12.66 18.54 6.97
C ASP A 42 -11.93 17.77 8.08
N ASP A 43 -12.41 16.56 8.35
CA ASP A 43 -11.61 15.54 9.05
C ASP A 43 -10.64 14.85 8.05
N TRP A 44 -9.88 15.66 7.31
CA TRP A 44 -9.00 15.21 6.23
C TRP A 44 -7.81 14.40 6.74
N VAL A 45 -7.44 14.57 8.01
CA VAL A 45 -6.37 13.84 8.69
C VAL A 45 -6.81 12.40 9.02
N LEU A 46 -8.05 12.21 9.51
CA LEU A 46 -8.63 10.87 9.72
C LEU A 46 -9.15 10.24 8.41
N GLY A 47 -9.57 11.07 7.45
CA GLY A 47 -9.98 10.63 6.12
C GLY A 47 -8.83 10.03 5.31
N ARG A 48 -7.66 10.69 5.32
CA ARG A 48 -6.43 10.18 4.66
C ARG A 48 -5.98 8.86 5.27
N THR A 49 -5.90 8.78 6.60
CA THR A 49 -5.49 7.55 7.29
C THR A 49 -6.48 6.41 7.10
N ARG A 50 -7.80 6.67 7.08
CA ARG A 50 -8.82 5.66 6.78
C ARG A 50 -8.77 5.22 5.32
N GLN A 51 -8.53 6.15 4.39
CA GLN A 51 -8.38 5.86 2.96
C GLN A 51 -7.14 5.01 2.69
N GLU A 52 -6.01 5.35 3.31
CA GLU A 52 -4.76 4.60 3.28
C GLU A 52 -4.93 3.21 3.89
N ALA A 53 -5.56 3.09 5.06
CA ALA A 53 -5.85 1.80 5.71
C ALA A 53 -6.83 0.93 4.90
N ALA A 54 -7.77 1.54 4.16
CA ALA A 54 -8.63 0.82 3.24
C ALA A 54 -7.84 0.30 2.03
N ALA A 55 -7.00 1.15 1.43
CA ALA A 55 -6.13 0.74 0.34
C ALA A 55 -5.18 -0.38 0.77
N GLU A 56 -4.56 -0.26 1.95
CA GLU A 56 -3.64 -1.27 2.49
C GLU A 56 -4.31 -2.63 2.66
N ARG A 57 -5.53 -2.67 3.19
CA ARG A 57 -6.32 -3.91 3.27
C ARG A 57 -6.62 -4.50 1.89
N ILE A 58 -6.96 -3.66 0.91
CA ILE A 58 -7.21 -4.11 -0.46
C ILE A 58 -5.93 -4.72 -1.05
N TYR A 59 -4.78 -4.08 -0.90
CA TYR A 59 -3.50 -4.60 -1.41
C TYR A 59 -3.06 -5.88 -0.70
N ALA A 60 -3.27 -5.99 0.62
CA ALA A 60 -2.97 -7.21 1.37
C ALA A 60 -3.82 -8.41 0.89
N VAL A 61 -5.12 -8.21 0.68
CA VAL A 61 -6.00 -9.27 0.15
C VAL A 61 -5.69 -9.59 -1.30
N ALA A 62 -5.36 -8.59 -2.13
CA ALA A 62 -4.92 -8.82 -3.50
C ALA A 62 -3.63 -9.66 -3.55
N THR A 63 -2.68 -9.38 -2.65
CA THR A 63 -1.43 -10.14 -2.49
C THR A 63 -1.70 -11.63 -2.19
N ASP A 64 -2.60 -11.92 -1.24
CA ASP A 64 -3.01 -13.30 -0.92
C ASP A 64 -3.69 -14.00 -2.12
N LEU A 65 -4.55 -13.27 -2.83
CA LEU A 65 -5.27 -13.79 -4.00
C LEU A 65 -4.30 -14.14 -5.14
N PHE A 66 -3.35 -13.24 -5.45
CA PHE A 66 -2.31 -13.49 -6.45
C PHE A 66 -1.48 -14.72 -6.11
N ALA A 67 -1.06 -14.86 -4.86
CA ALA A 67 -0.21 -15.96 -4.44
C ALA A 67 -0.91 -17.34 -4.51
N ARG A 68 -2.22 -17.38 -4.23
CA ARG A 68 -2.99 -18.63 -4.20
C ARG A 68 -3.54 -19.03 -5.56
N GLU A 69 -4.08 -18.06 -6.29
CA GLU A 69 -4.89 -18.32 -7.49
C GLU A 69 -4.19 -17.87 -8.79
N GLY A 70 -3.06 -17.18 -8.68
CA GLY A 70 -2.32 -16.64 -9.83
C GLY A 70 -2.87 -15.30 -10.33
N LEU A 71 -2.15 -14.69 -11.28
CA LEU A 71 -2.50 -13.38 -11.84
C LEU A 71 -3.71 -13.41 -12.78
N ASP A 72 -3.97 -14.55 -13.42
CA ASP A 72 -5.05 -14.70 -14.40
C ASP A 72 -6.42 -14.80 -13.74
N ALA A 73 -6.51 -15.53 -12.62
CA ALA A 73 -7.73 -15.68 -11.84
C ALA A 73 -8.18 -14.38 -11.14
N PHE A 74 -7.29 -13.40 -11.03
CA PHE A 74 -7.57 -12.14 -10.35
C PHE A 74 -8.50 -11.24 -11.17
N THR A 75 -9.62 -10.84 -10.56
CA THR A 75 -10.55 -9.81 -11.04
C THR A 75 -10.88 -8.82 -9.93
N ILE A 76 -11.36 -7.63 -10.30
CA ILE A 76 -11.78 -6.62 -9.32
C ILE A 76 -13.01 -7.12 -8.54
N GLU A 77 -13.86 -7.90 -9.19
CA GLU A 77 -15.06 -8.50 -8.63
C GLU A 77 -14.71 -9.54 -7.55
N THR A 78 -13.78 -10.45 -7.84
CA THR A 78 -13.28 -11.43 -6.87
C THR A 78 -12.62 -10.75 -5.67
N LEU A 79 -11.82 -9.70 -5.92
CA LEU A 79 -11.18 -8.93 -4.86
C LEU A 79 -12.22 -8.18 -3.99
N ALA A 80 -13.18 -7.50 -4.62
CA ALA A 80 -14.24 -6.77 -3.95
C ALA A 80 -15.05 -7.70 -3.03
N ALA A 81 -15.40 -8.90 -3.51
CA ALA A 81 -16.08 -9.91 -2.71
C ALA A 81 -15.26 -10.33 -1.48
N ARG A 82 -13.95 -10.52 -1.64
CA ARG A 82 -13.05 -10.98 -0.56
C ARG A 82 -12.72 -9.89 0.48
N VAL A 83 -12.74 -8.63 0.07
CA VAL A 83 -12.58 -7.47 0.98
C VAL A 83 -13.95 -7.01 1.56
N HIS A 84 -15.05 -7.67 1.17
CA HIS A 84 -16.42 -7.33 1.57
C HIS A 84 -16.81 -5.88 1.24
N CYS A 85 -16.48 -5.42 0.04
CA CYS A 85 -16.84 -4.09 -0.45
C CYS A 85 -17.34 -4.13 -1.90
N SER A 86 -17.83 -2.99 -2.42
CA SER A 86 -18.25 -2.90 -3.82
C SER A 86 -17.05 -2.73 -4.76
N PRO A 87 -17.13 -3.18 -6.04
CA PRO A 87 -16.10 -2.89 -7.05
C PRO A 87 -15.77 -1.40 -7.16
N ALA A 88 -16.78 -0.52 -7.08
CA ALA A 88 -16.60 0.94 -7.07
C ALA A 88 -15.71 1.43 -5.92
N THR A 89 -15.76 0.76 -4.76
CA THR A 89 -14.89 1.06 -3.62
C THR A 89 -13.46 0.64 -3.91
N VAL A 90 -13.24 -0.53 -4.52
CA VAL A 90 -11.90 -0.96 -4.94
C VAL A 90 -11.29 0.03 -5.93
N TYR A 91 -12.03 0.44 -6.97
CA TYR A 91 -11.55 1.44 -7.93
C TYR A 91 -11.18 2.76 -7.27
N ARG A 92 -11.99 3.26 -6.34
CA ARG A 92 -11.73 4.52 -5.64
C ARG A 92 -10.48 4.47 -4.76
N HIS A 93 -10.25 3.36 -4.06
CA HIS A 93 -9.19 3.26 -3.05
C HIS A 93 -7.88 2.67 -3.58
N ALA A 94 -7.93 1.74 -4.53
CA ALA A 94 -6.76 0.99 -5.00
C ALA A 94 -6.53 1.10 -6.53
N GLY A 95 -7.56 1.48 -7.29
CA GLY A 95 -7.52 1.63 -8.74
C GLY A 95 -7.85 0.33 -9.49
N GLY A 96 -7.43 0.24 -10.75
CA GLY A 96 -7.67 -0.92 -11.61
C GLY A 96 -6.69 -2.08 -11.39
N LYS A 97 -6.93 -3.20 -12.09
CA LYS A 97 -6.15 -4.45 -11.97
C LYS A 97 -4.63 -4.24 -12.09
N ALA A 98 -4.18 -3.49 -13.12
CA ALA A 98 -2.77 -3.21 -13.32
C ALA A 98 -2.14 -2.43 -12.15
N LYS A 99 -2.77 -1.34 -11.71
CA LYS A 99 -2.32 -0.55 -10.56
C LYS A 99 -2.24 -1.41 -9.29
N ILE A 100 -3.24 -2.26 -9.04
CA ILE A 100 -3.25 -3.14 -7.86
C ILE A 100 -2.11 -4.16 -7.91
N ARG A 101 -1.90 -4.77 -9.07
CA ARG A 101 -0.79 -5.71 -9.29
C ARG A 101 0.56 -5.02 -9.04
N ASP A 102 0.79 -3.88 -9.70
CA ASP A 102 2.09 -3.20 -9.64
C ASP A 102 2.42 -2.77 -8.20
N GLU A 103 1.40 -2.30 -7.48
CA GLU A 103 1.51 -1.81 -6.11
C GLU A 103 1.62 -2.96 -5.07
N ALA A 104 1.05 -4.14 -5.35
CA ALA A 104 1.27 -5.34 -4.56
C ALA A 104 2.71 -5.87 -4.72
N LEU A 105 3.22 -5.88 -5.94
CA LEU A 105 4.59 -6.30 -6.23
C LEU A 105 5.64 -5.32 -5.69
N ARG A 106 5.38 -4.01 -5.82
CA ARG A 106 6.23 -2.98 -5.20
C ARG A 106 6.32 -3.18 -3.69
N ARG A 107 5.21 -3.48 -3.01
CA ARG A 107 5.22 -3.81 -1.58
C ARG A 107 6.03 -5.08 -1.28
N ALA A 108 5.94 -6.11 -2.11
CA ALA A 108 6.74 -7.33 -1.93
C ALA A 108 8.24 -7.03 -2.07
N ALA A 109 8.63 -6.29 -3.12
CA ALA A 109 10.00 -5.85 -3.32
C ALA A 109 10.51 -5.07 -2.09
N SER A 110 9.74 -4.08 -1.62
CA SER A 110 10.08 -3.29 -0.43
C SER A 110 10.24 -4.14 0.85
N ARG A 111 9.37 -5.14 1.09
CA ARG A 111 9.54 -6.04 2.25
C ARG A 111 10.85 -6.83 2.17
N ILE A 112 11.17 -7.34 0.98
CA ILE A 112 12.39 -8.11 0.72
C ILE A 112 13.63 -7.23 0.91
N THR A 113 13.63 -6.04 0.30
CA THR A 113 14.77 -5.10 0.38
C THR A 113 14.95 -4.56 1.79
N ASP A 114 13.88 -4.32 2.54
CA ASP A 114 13.94 -3.97 3.97
C ASP A 114 14.51 -5.12 4.82
N GLY A 115 14.13 -6.37 4.54
CA GLY A 115 14.69 -7.56 5.19
C GLY A 115 16.19 -7.66 4.98
N VAL A 116 16.64 -7.53 3.73
CA VAL A 116 18.05 -7.50 3.37
C VAL A 116 18.78 -6.35 4.05
N ARG A 117 18.24 -5.13 4.00
CA ARG A 117 18.85 -3.93 4.61
C ARG A 117 19.11 -4.13 6.11
N ARG A 118 18.12 -4.65 6.85
CA ARG A 118 18.29 -4.95 8.28
C ARG A 118 19.37 -6.01 8.53
N ALA A 119 19.42 -7.06 7.71
CA ALA A 119 20.38 -8.14 7.90
C ALA A 119 21.84 -7.71 7.66
N VAL A 120 22.06 -6.64 6.91
CA VAL A 120 23.40 -6.18 6.52
C VAL A 120 23.82 -4.85 7.14
N GLU A 121 22.99 -4.28 8.03
CA GLU A 121 23.17 -2.94 8.61
C GLU A 121 24.55 -2.73 9.26
N HIS A 122 25.11 -3.78 9.87
CA HIS A 122 26.39 -3.73 10.58
C HIS A 122 27.51 -4.48 9.88
N LEU A 123 27.29 -4.89 8.63
CA LEU A 123 28.27 -5.65 7.84
C LEU A 123 28.90 -4.75 6.78
N SER A 124 30.14 -5.05 6.41
CA SER A 124 30.88 -4.35 5.37
C SER A 124 31.61 -5.33 4.44
N GLY A 125 32.06 -4.84 3.28
CA GLY A 125 32.85 -5.64 2.33
C GLY A 125 32.17 -6.94 1.89
N SER A 126 32.98 -7.97 1.66
CA SER A 126 32.52 -9.25 1.14
C SER A 126 31.49 -9.96 2.03
N GLU A 127 31.58 -9.83 3.36
CA GLU A 127 30.61 -10.40 4.30
C GLU A 127 29.21 -9.80 4.13
N ARG A 128 29.15 -8.48 3.90
CA ARG A 128 27.91 -7.76 3.60
C ARG A 128 27.25 -8.29 2.34
N ILE A 129 28.03 -8.52 1.28
CA ILE A 129 27.53 -9.01 -0.02
C ILE A 129 27.02 -10.45 0.08
N VAL A 130 27.78 -11.33 0.72
CA VAL A 130 27.36 -12.73 0.94
C VAL A 130 26.05 -12.78 1.73
N THR A 131 25.95 -11.97 2.78
CA THR A 131 24.74 -11.91 3.62
C THR A 131 23.57 -11.32 2.83
N ALA A 132 23.79 -10.23 2.09
CA ALA A 132 22.75 -9.60 1.26
C ALA A 132 22.14 -10.59 0.26
N ILE A 133 22.99 -11.32 -0.49
CA ILE A 133 22.54 -12.29 -1.49
C ILE A 133 21.79 -13.44 -0.83
N THR A 134 22.37 -14.05 0.22
CA THR A 134 21.76 -15.23 0.86
C THR A 134 20.44 -14.89 1.55
N VAL A 135 20.33 -13.72 2.18
CA VAL A 135 19.08 -13.22 2.76
C VAL A 135 18.05 -12.90 1.67
N ALA A 136 18.46 -12.22 0.59
CA ALA A 136 17.56 -11.93 -0.53
C ALA A 136 16.97 -13.22 -1.12
N LEU A 137 17.78 -14.26 -1.31
CA LEU A 137 17.31 -15.57 -1.78
C LEU A 137 16.29 -16.21 -0.84
N ALA A 138 16.53 -16.13 0.47
CA ALA A 138 15.60 -16.65 1.47
C ALA A 138 14.27 -15.88 1.46
N GLU A 139 14.33 -14.55 1.54
CA GLU A 139 13.17 -13.64 1.55
C GLU A 139 12.31 -13.81 0.30
N ILE A 140 12.93 -13.86 -0.89
CA ILE A 140 12.21 -14.06 -2.16
C ILE A 140 11.51 -15.42 -2.20
N ARG A 141 12.12 -16.48 -1.65
CA ARG A 141 11.52 -17.82 -1.63
C ARG A 141 10.43 -17.96 -0.57
N SER A 142 10.52 -17.23 0.53
CA SER A 142 9.47 -17.21 1.56
C SER A 142 8.30 -16.30 1.21
N ASP A 143 8.51 -15.25 0.41
CA ASP A 143 7.44 -14.32 0.04
C ASP A 143 6.48 -14.97 -0.98
N PRO A 144 5.15 -14.95 -0.72
CA PRO A 144 4.17 -15.56 -1.63
C PRO A 144 4.17 -14.98 -3.05
N LEU A 145 4.43 -13.67 -3.21
CA LEU A 145 4.58 -13.06 -4.53
C LEU A 145 5.94 -13.36 -5.15
N GLY A 146 7.00 -13.50 -4.36
CA GLY A 146 8.29 -14.00 -4.84
C GLY A 146 8.18 -15.40 -5.45
N GLN A 147 7.42 -16.30 -4.83
CA GLN A 147 7.13 -17.62 -5.40
C GLN A 147 6.29 -17.57 -6.67
N LEU A 148 5.29 -16.68 -6.73
CA LEU A 148 4.49 -16.46 -7.93
C LEU A 148 5.35 -15.97 -9.09
N MET A 149 6.21 -14.98 -8.84
CA MET A 149 7.19 -14.48 -9.82
C MET A 149 8.07 -15.60 -10.36
N LEU A 150 8.62 -16.44 -9.48
CA LEU A 150 9.44 -17.58 -9.87
C LEU A 150 8.69 -18.57 -10.77
N ARG A 151 7.43 -18.85 -10.46
CA ARG A 151 6.57 -19.71 -11.29
C ARG A 151 6.34 -19.09 -12.68
N SER A 152 6.05 -17.80 -12.75
CA SER A 152 5.88 -17.07 -14.02
C SER A 152 7.14 -17.06 -14.87
N ILE A 153 8.31 -16.80 -14.27
CA ILE A 153 9.61 -16.83 -14.96
C ILE A 153 9.88 -18.22 -15.56
N ARG A 154 9.66 -19.29 -14.78
CA ARG A 154 9.83 -20.67 -15.26
C ARG A 154 8.84 -21.05 -16.37
N ALA A 155 7.64 -20.49 -16.34
CA ALA A 155 6.63 -20.67 -17.39
C ALA A 155 6.88 -19.79 -18.64
N GLN A 156 7.94 -18.97 -18.65
CA GLN A 156 8.23 -17.96 -19.68
C GLN A 156 7.11 -16.92 -19.89
N ASP A 157 6.16 -16.82 -18.95
CA ASP A 157 5.08 -15.86 -19.01
C ASP A 157 5.45 -14.58 -18.25
N MET A 158 6.21 -13.75 -18.96
CA MET A 158 6.71 -12.46 -18.48
C MET A 158 5.90 -11.28 -19.04
N SER A 159 4.75 -11.55 -19.65
CA SER A 159 3.90 -10.56 -20.32
C SER A 159 3.56 -9.39 -19.37
N TRP A 160 3.24 -9.71 -18.12
CA TRP A 160 2.90 -8.74 -17.09
C TRP A 160 4.10 -7.98 -16.49
N LEU A 161 5.30 -8.56 -16.54
CA LEU A 161 6.54 -7.96 -16.01
C LEU A 161 7.10 -6.88 -16.94
N LYS A 162 6.95 -7.08 -18.25
CA LYS A 162 7.38 -6.13 -19.30
C LYS A 162 6.74 -4.75 -19.15
N ASP A 163 5.51 -4.72 -18.67
CA ASP A 163 4.72 -3.49 -18.50
C ASP A 163 4.89 -2.86 -17.11
N SER A 164 5.64 -3.51 -16.20
CA SER A 164 5.72 -3.08 -14.81
C SER A 164 6.99 -2.27 -14.56
N ALA A 165 6.85 -1.07 -14.01
CA ALA A 165 7.95 -0.18 -13.59
C ALA A 165 8.81 -0.77 -12.43
N ILE A 166 8.52 -2.00 -12.02
CA ILE A 166 9.10 -2.67 -10.85
C ILE A 166 10.56 -3.03 -11.08
N VAL A 167 10.94 -3.41 -12.30
CA VAL A 167 12.34 -3.73 -12.62
C VAL A 167 13.23 -2.49 -12.44
N ALA A 168 12.74 -1.30 -12.79
CA ALA A 168 13.47 -0.05 -12.58
C ALA A 168 13.51 0.38 -11.10
N GLY A 169 12.38 0.24 -10.38
CA GLY A 169 12.33 0.54 -8.94
C GLY A 169 13.22 -0.37 -8.09
N LEU A 170 13.32 -1.64 -8.48
CA LEU A 170 14.21 -2.60 -7.82
C LEU A 170 15.68 -2.20 -7.96
N SER A 171 16.10 -1.67 -9.12
CA SER A 171 17.47 -1.15 -9.29
C SER A 171 17.76 -0.01 -8.31
N THR A 172 16.83 0.92 -8.11
CA THR A 172 16.99 2.02 -7.15
C THR A 172 17.04 1.54 -5.70
N GLU A 173 16.20 0.57 -5.31
CA GLU A 173 16.25 0.01 -3.96
C GLU A 173 17.53 -0.80 -3.69
N LEU A 174 18.06 -1.46 -4.73
CA LEU A 174 19.32 -2.22 -4.67
C LEU A 174 20.58 -1.34 -4.66
N ASN A 175 20.57 -0.16 -5.29
CA ASN A 175 21.72 0.77 -5.27
C ASN A 175 22.14 1.17 -3.85
N GLY A 176 21.18 1.32 -2.93
CA GLY A 176 21.46 1.58 -1.51
C GLY A 176 22.14 0.40 -0.77
N LEU A 177 22.39 -0.72 -1.45
CA LEU A 177 23.11 -1.89 -0.93
C LEU A 177 24.54 -2.00 -1.48
N THR A 178 25.00 -1.15 -2.38
CA THR A 178 26.36 -1.29 -2.98
C THR A 178 27.20 -0.04 -2.85
N GLU A 179 26.95 0.79 -1.83
CA GLU A 179 27.64 2.08 -1.66
C GLU A 179 27.53 2.95 -2.93
N ASP A 180 26.38 2.87 -3.61
CA ASP A 180 26.06 3.56 -4.87
C ASP A 180 26.87 3.12 -6.10
N ASP A 181 27.55 1.97 -6.07
CA ASP A 181 28.06 1.32 -7.28
C ASP A 181 26.92 0.63 -8.04
N GLU A 182 26.43 1.30 -9.09
CA GLU A 182 25.34 0.83 -9.95
C GLU A 182 25.69 -0.47 -10.70
N LEU A 183 26.96 -0.65 -11.11
CA LEU A 183 27.39 -1.85 -11.82
C LEU A 183 27.44 -3.05 -10.88
N ALA A 184 27.92 -2.85 -9.65
CA ALA A 184 27.86 -3.84 -8.58
C ALA A 184 26.42 -4.24 -8.28
N ALA A 185 25.50 -3.28 -8.10
CA ALA A 185 24.09 -3.56 -7.82
C ALA A 185 23.45 -4.38 -8.93
N PHE A 186 23.67 -3.98 -10.18
CA PHE A 186 23.16 -4.68 -11.36
C PHE A 186 23.72 -6.10 -11.50
N TRP A 187 25.00 -6.30 -11.18
CA TRP A 187 25.63 -7.61 -11.23
C TRP A 187 25.15 -8.51 -10.09
N ILE A 188 25.01 -8.00 -8.86
CA ILE A 188 24.44 -8.74 -7.73
C ILE A 188 23.00 -9.16 -8.04
N ALA A 189 22.19 -8.28 -8.63
CA ALA A 189 20.85 -8.62 -9.07
C ALA A 189 20.86 -9.82 -10.05
N ARG A 190 21.81 -9.88 -10.98
CA ARG A 190 21.99 -11.04 -11.89
C ARG A 190 22.36 -12.31 -11.15
N VAL A 191 23.23 -12.23 -10.16
CA VAL A 191 23.60 -13.39 -9.33
C VAL A 191 22.37 -13.92 -8.60
N VAL A 192 21.61 -13.05 -7.94
CA VAL A 192 20.37 -13.41 -7.23
C VAL A 192 19.36 -14.03 -8.21
N MET A 193 19.12 -13.41 -9.36
CA MET A 193 18.21 -13.94 -10.38
C MET A 193 18.66 -15.30 -10.92
N SER A 194 19.96 -15.50 -11.15
CA SER A 194 20.54 -16.77 -11.57
C SER A 194 20.26 -17.88 -10.56
N LEU A 195 20.52 -17.64 -9.27
CA LEU A 195 20.31 -18.61 -8.19
C LEU A 195 18.82 -18.84 -7.84
N ILE A 196 17.95 -17.91 -8.21
CA ILE A 196 16.49 -18.11 -8.14
C ILE A 196 16.03 -19.02 -9.27
N TYR A 197 16.47 -18.74 -10.50
CA TYR A 197 16.07 -19.49 -11.68
C TYR A 197 16.64 -20.92 -11.65
N TRP A 198 17.93 -21.04 -11.36
CA TRP A 198 18.69 -22.27 -11.26
C TRP A 198 19.29 -22.41 -9.85
N PRO A 199 18.50 -22.89 -8.87
CA PRO A 199 18.95 -23.02 -7.50
C PRO A 199 19.99 -24.11 -7.34
N ALA A 200 20.86 -23.96 -6.33
CA ALA A 200 21.73 -25.06 -5.92
C ALA A 200 20.95 -26.12 -5.12
N ALA A 201 21.64 -27.17 -4.67
CA ALA A 201 21.02 -28.24 -3.90
C ALA A 201 20.39 -27.75 -2.57
N ASP A 202 21.05 -26.78 -1.92
CA ASP A 202 20.66 -26.24 -0.62
C ASP A 202 21.25 -24.84 -0.38
N ALA A 203 20.77 -24.15 0.66
CA ALA A 203 21.19 -22.81 1.02
C ALA A 203 22.68 -22.71 1.41
N ASP A 204 23.26 -23.77 1.98
CA ASP A 204 24.68 -23.80 2.33
C ASP A 204 25.56 -23.86 1.09
N THR A 205 25.13 -24.61 0.08
CA THR A 205 25.78 -24.66 -1.23
C THR A 205 25.72 -23.31 -1.92
N GLU A 206 24.58 -22.62 -1.89
CA GLU A 206 24.45 -21.26 -2.42
C GLU A 206 25.38 -20.28 -1.70
N ARG A 207 25.40 -20.32 -0.36
CA ARG A 207 26.33 -19.50 0.43
C ARG A 207 27.78 -19.76 0.02
N ARG A 208 28.20 -21.02 -0.13
CA ARG A 208 29.56 -21.38 -0.58
C ARG A 208 29.86 -20.88 -2.00
N ILE A 209 28.90 -20.96 -2.92
CA ILE A 209 29.05 -20.44 -4.29
C ILE A 209 29.30 -18.93 -4.22
N VAL A 210 28.48 -18.20 -3.48
CA VAL A 210 28.61 -16.73 -3.33
C VAL A 210 29.93 -16.38 -2.65
N GLN A 211 30.29 -17.05 -1.57
CA GLN A 211 31.58 -16.84 -0.88
C GLN A 211 32.79 -17.10 -1.78
N ARG A 212 32.73 -18.11 -2.66
CA ARG A 212 33.89 -18.50 -3.48
C ARG A 212 34.01 -17.72 -4.78
N PHE A 213 32.90 -17.35 -5.40
CA PHE A 213 32.88 -16.80 -6.76
C PHE A 213 32.35 -15.38 -6.85
N VAL A 214 31.77 -14.84 -5.78
CA VAL A 214 31.18 -13.50 -5.76
C VAL A 214 31.92 -12.58 -4.79
N ALA A 215 32.08 -13.00 -3.53
CA ALA A 215 32.75 -12.24 -2.48
C ALA A 215 34.12 -11.66 -2.88
N PRO A 216 35.01 -12.37 -3.60
CA PRO A 216 36.33 -11.84 -3.96
C PRO A 216 36.31 -10.56 -4.82
N ALA A 217 35.19 -10.28 -5.51
CA ALA A 217 35.05 -9.04 -6.28
C ALA A 217 34.77 -7.79 -5.42
N PHE A 218 34.53 -7.99 -4.11
CA PHE A 218 34.17 -6.95 -3.14
C PHE A 218 35.08 -6.98 -1.90
N GLU A 219 36.25 -7.60 -2.04
CA GLU A 219 37.32 -7.47 -1.05
C GLU A 219 37.99 -6.08 -1.19
N PRO A 220 38.47 -5.47 -0.10
CA PRO A 220 39.15 -4.18 -0.13
C PRO A 220 40.46 -4.18 -0.95
#